data_AF-A0A165DUZ5-F1
#
_entry.id   AF-A0A165DUZ5-F1
#
_cell.length_a   1.000
_cell.length_b   1.000
_cell.length_c   1.000
_cell.angle_alpha   90.00
_cell.angle_beta   90.00
_cell.angle_gamma   90.00
#
_symmetry.space_group_name_H-M   'P 1'
#
loop_
_entity.id
_entity.type
_entity.pdbx_description
1 polymer ?
#
loop_
_entity_poly.entity_id
_entity_poly.type
_entity_poly.pdbx_seq_one_letter_code
_entity_poly.pdbx_strand_id
1 'polypeptide(L)'
;PPLWARLPSDIIPTYRTVSFTALPPIIPLDNTALPRCRCGWTMTAQPDAAQIQTIDCIVYGVQNAVRRQIQVVPCTVCPPRFGNYAGPDLGTLGLYNYNNKRVIAHSLLNDYSNNFTKIATPFNGYVDVVSRRYTESEESVDLDLAFLSPDDFRAIWFGFARLQHNDVAFECVTCGRNPRVIIADGISAGFDVKQLQASLRPPT
;
A
#
# COMPACT_ATOMS: atom_id res chain seq x y z
N PRO A 1 2.45 -8.91 4.28
CA PRO A 1 1.24 -9.63 4.76
C PRO A 1 1.12 -9.60 6.29
N PRO A 2 -0.12 -9.58 6.84
CA PRO A 2 -0.39 -9.84 8.25
C PRO A 2 0.18 -11.17 8.72
N LEU A 3 0.50 -11.32 10.02
CA LEU A 3 1.13 -12.53 10.56
C LEU A 3 0.32 -13.81 10.31
N TRP A 4 -1.01 -13.75 10.46
CA TRP A 4 -1.89 -14.91 10.28
C TRP A 4 -1.97 -15.38 8.81
N ALA A 5 -1.57 -14.55 7.86
CA ALA A 5 -1.61 -14.83 6.43
C ALA A 5 -0.26 -15.33 5.89
N ARG A 6 0.75 -15.50 6.75
CA ARG A 6 2.10 -15.92 6.36
C ARG A 6 2.21 -17.44 6.32
N LEU A 7 2.96 -17.94 5.35
CA LEU A 7 3.42 -19.33 5.35
C LEU A 7 4.57 -19.49 6.34
N PRO A 8 4.79 -20.69 6.91
CA PRO A 8 5.94 -20.97 7.77
C PRO A 8 7.30 -20.69 7.09
N SER A 9 7.34 -20.71 5.75
CA SER A 9 8.51 -20.40 4.93
C SER A 9 8.74 -18.90 4.68
N ASP A 10 7.83 -18.02 5.07
CA ASP A 10 7.94 -16.59 4.77
C ASP A 10 9.01 -15.90 5.63
N ILE A 11 10.15 -15.57 5.04
CA ILE A 11 11.27 -14.86 5.69
C ILE A 11 11.09 -13.33 5.54
N ILE A 12 9.90 -12.82 5.84
CA ILE A 12 9.56 -11.41 5.65
C ILE A 12 9.53 -10.69 7.01
N PRO A 13 10.09 -9.46 7.14
CA PRO A 13 10.03 -8.69 8.37
C PRO A 13 8.59 -8.52 8.88
N THR A 14 8.43 -8.60 10.20
CA THR A 14 7.18 -8.18 10.86
C THR A 14 7.27 -6.71 11.18
N TYR A 15 6.43 -5.93 10.53
CA TYR A 15 6.36 -4.50 10.77
C TYR A 15 5.51 -4.23 12.00
N ARG A 16 6.11 -3.62 13.04
CA ARG A 16 5.39 -3.22 14.24
C ARG A 16 4.42 -2.08 13.93
N THR A 17 3.41 -1.91 14.77
CA THR A 17 2.52 -0.75 14.72
C THR A 17 3.35 0.52 14.82
N VAL A 18 3.16 1.42 13.85
CA VAL A 18 3.89 2.69 13.80
C VAL A 18 3.32 3.63 14.86
N SER A 19 4.18 4.18 15.71
CA SER A 19 3.82 5.28 16.59
C SER A 19 4.06 6.61 15.87
N PHE A 20 3.01 7.38 15.63
CA PHE A 20 3.13 8.64 14.89
C PHE A 20 3.83 9.75 15.67
N THR A 21 3.85 9.65 17.01
CA THR A 21 4.66 10.51 17.87
C THR A 21 6.15 10.21 17.74
N ALA A 22 6.52 8.96 17.41
CA ALA A 22 7.91 8.55 17.18
C ALA A 22 8.39 8.76 15.73
N LEU A 23 7.49 9.12 14.80
CA LEU A 23 7.87 9.41 13.41
C LEU A 23 8.64 10.72 13.33
N PRO A 24 9.81 10.74 12.66
CA PRO A 24 10.58 11.96 12.50
C PRO A 24 9.78 12.99 11.69
N PRO A 25 9.95 14.30 11.95
CA PRO A 25 9.29 15.36 11.18
C PRO A 25 9.61 15.27 9.67
N ILE A 26 10.84 14.87 9.36
CA ILE A 26 11.32 14.62 8.00
C ILE A 26 11.70 13.14 7.91
N ILE A 27 11.02 12.41 7.04
CA ILE A 27 11.28 11.02 6.73
C ILE A 27 12.47 10.96 5.77
N PRO A 28 13.63 10.43 6.19
CA PRO A 28 14.84 10.48 5.38
C PRO A 28 14.82 9.43 4.26
N LEU A 29 15.71 9.62 3.28
CA LEU A 29 16.09 8.53 2.39
C LEU A 29 16.81 7.44 3.17
N ASP A 30 16.65 6.20 2.72
CA ASP A 30 17.34 5.07 3.33
C ASP A 30 18.81 5.07 2.91
N ASN A 31 19.72 4.98 3.88
CA ASN A 31 21.16 4.91 3.60
C ASN A 31 21.58 3.56 2.98
N THR A 32 20.72 2.54 3.05
CA THR A 32 20.96 1.18 2.56
C THR A 32 20.22 0.87 1.26
N ALA A 33 19.02 1.42 1.08
CA ALA A 33 18.19 1.19 -0.09
C ALA A 33 18.20 2.38 -1.05
N LEU A 34 18.41 2.12 -2.33
CA LEU A 34 18.42 3.17 -3.35
C LEU A 34 17.00 3.70 -3.60
N PRO A 35 16.82 5.04 -3.75
CA PRO A 35 15.51 5.63 -3.98
C PRO A 35 14.92 5.14 -5.31
N ARG A 36 13.63 4.80 -5.29
CA ARG A 36 12.92 4.25 -6.45
C ARG A 36 11.77 5.15 -6.87
N CYS A 37 11.68 5.40 -8.16
CA CYS A 37 10.56 6.09 -8.79
C CYS A 37 9.48 5.07 -9.21
N ARG A 38 8.23 5.53 -9.27
CA ARG A 38 7.08 4.78 -9.80
C ARG A 38 7.32 4.19 -11.20
N CYS A 39 8.13 4.84 -12.05
CA CYS A 39 8.44 4.31 -13.39
C CYS A 39 9.45 3.14 -13.38
N GLY A 40 9.89 2.70 -12.20
CA GLY A 40 10.89 1.65 -12.04
C GLY A 40 12.33 2.15 -12.01
N TRP A 41 12.57 3.43 -12.33
CA TRP A 41 13.90 4.03 -12.23
C TRP A 41 14.40 4.03 -10.79
N THR A 42 15.67 3.69 -10.62
CA THR A 42 16.41 3.76 -9.36
C THR A 42 17.75 4.41 -9.64
N MET A 43 18.31 5.06 -8.63
CA MET A 43 19.71 5.52 -8.72
C MET A 43 20.66 4.33 -8.76
N THR A 44 21.88 4.56 -9.25
CA THR A 44 22.98 3.59 -9.26
C THR A 44 23.86 3.68 -8.02
N ALA A 45 23.85 4.83 -7.35
CA ALA A 45 24.56 5.11 -6.11
C ALA A 45 23.67 5.95 -5.19
N GLN A 46 24.06 6.05 -3.92
CA GLN A 46 23.36 6.89 -2.95
C GLN A 46 23.41 8.36 -3.39
N PRO A 47 22.32 9.12 -3.22
CA PRO A 47 22.27 10.52 -3.63
C PRO A 47 23.13 11.40 -2.75
N ASP A 48 23.78 12.38 -3.37
CA ASP A 48 24.46 13.46 -2.66
C ASP A 48 23.46 14.44 -2.06
N ALA A 49 23.86 15.15 -0.99
CA ALA A 49 22.99 16.12 -0.32
C ALA A 49 22.40 17.18 -1.25
N ALA A 50 23.11 17.58 -2.32
CA ALA A 50 22.65 18.55 -3.31
C ALA A 50 21.52 18.02 -4.22
N GLN A 51 21.36 16.70 -4.31
CA GLN A 51 20.33 16.04 -5.14
C GLN A 51 19.05 15.75 -4.35
N ILE A 52 19.14 15.77 -3.02
CA ILE A 52 18.03 15.46 -2.12
C ILE A 52 17.12 16.69 -2.00
N GLN A 53 15.84 16.49 -2.27
CA GLN A 53 14.78 17.46 -2.06
C GLN A 53 13.86 16.97 -0.95
N THR A 54 13.22 17.91 -0.26
CA THR A 54 12.22 17.61 0.76
C THR A 54 10.86 18.07 0.25
N ILE A 55 9.87 17.19 0.29
CA ILE A 55 8.49 17.49 -0.11
C ILE A 55 7.51 17.14 1.01
N ASP A 56 6.36 17.79 1.03
CA ASP A 56 5.31 17.49 2.01
C ASP A 56 4.60 16.17 1.68
N CYS A 57 4.25 15.44 2.74
CA CYS A 57 3.49 14.21 2.66
C CYS A 57 2.52 14.06 3.83
N ILE A 58 1.55 13.17 3.67
CA ILE A 58 0.62 12.79 4.72
C ILE A 58 0.83 11.30 5.02
N VAL A 59 1.03 10.99 6.29
CA VAL A 59 1.11 9.61 6.79
C VAL A 59 -0.25 9.22 7.36
N TYR A 60 -0.88 8.20 6.76
CA TYR A 60 -2.20 7.71 7.17
C TYR A 60 -2.10 6.48 8.06
N GLY A 61 -2.81 6.50 9.20
CA GLY A 61 -2.91 5.42 10.16
C GLY A 61 -4.35 4.94 10.37
N VAL A 62 -4.55 4.06 11.36
CA VAL A 62 -5.89 3.53 11.67
C VAL A 62 -6.76 4.53 12.42
N GLN A 63 -6.16 5.34 13.28
CA GLN A 63 -6.88 6.25 14.18
C GLN A 63 -6.78 7.72 13.74
N ASN A 64 -5.68 8.10 13.09
CA ASN A 64 -5.40 9.47 12.69
C ASN A 64 -4.45 9.50 11.48
N ALA A 65 -4.21 10.70 10.96
CA ALA A 65 -3.15 10.98 10.00
C ALA A 65 -2.29 12.12 10.52
N VAL A 66 -1.07 12.23 10.00
CA VAL A 66 -0.13 13.30 10.35
C VAL A 66 0.57 13.87 9.12
N ARG A 67 0.77 15.19 9.09
CA ARG A 67 1.61 15.86 8.10
C ARG A 67 3.08 15.64 8.44
N ARG A 68 3.86 15.26 7.45
CA ARG A 68 5.31 15.09 7.54
C ARG A 68 5.95 15.60 6.27
N GLN A 69 7.27 15.62 6.27
CA GLN A 69 8.03 15.79 5.05
C GLN A 69 8.77 14.51 4.70
N ILE A 70 9.12 14.32 3.45
CA ILE A 70 9.87 13.16 2.97
C ILE A 70 10.98 13.61 2.03
N GLN A 71 12.14 12.98 2.19
CA GLN A 71 13.28 13.19 1.30
C GLN A 71 13.11 12.38 0.02
N VAL A 72 13.38 13.01 -1.11
CA VAL A 72 13.19 12.46 -2.44
C VAL A 72 14.26 12.98 -3.41
N VAL A 73 14.44 12.30 -4.54
CA VAL A 73 15.33 12.74 -5.62
C VAL A 73 14.51 12.87 -6.92
N PRO A 74 14.74 13.91 -7.75
CA PRO A 74 14.09 14.01 -9.05
C PRO A 74 14.36 12.79 -9.93
N CYS A 75 13.31 12.20 -10.50
CA CYS A 75 13.48 11.11 -11.45
C CYS A 75 13.99 11.65 -12.79
N THR A 76 15.09 11.10 -13.31
CA THR A 76 15.67 11.51 -14.60
C THR A 76 14.97 10.92 -15.82
N VAL A 77 14.18 9.86 -15.64
CA VAL A 77 13.44 9.18 -16.71
C VAL A 77 12.05 9.74 -16.92
N CYS A 78 11.41 10.22 -15.84
CA CYS A 78 10.06 10.76 -15.95
C CYS A 78 10.08 12.18 -16.53
N PRO A 79 9.10 12.55 -17.37
CA PRO A 79 9.00 13.92 -17.87
C PRO A 79 8.86 14.92 -16.70
N PRO A 80 9.67 16.00 -16.66
CA PRO A 80 9.68 16.96 -15.55
C PRO A 80 8.32 17.55 -15.19
N ARG A 81 7.44 17.72 -16.19
CA ARG A 81 6.07 18.23 -16.03
C ARG A 81 5.21 17.42 -15.05
N PHE A 82 5.53 16.13 -14.84
CA PHE A 82 4.78 15.28 -13.93
C PHE A 82 5.29 15.34 -12.49
N GLY A 83 6.43 16.00 -12.24
CA GLY A 83 6.98 16.16 -10.89
C GLY A 83 7.17 14.81 -10.19
N ASN A 84 7.65 13.80 -10.93
CA ASN A 84 7.85 12.46 -10.38
C ASN A 84 9.18 12.41 -9.65
N TYR A 85 9.13 11.91 -8.43
CA TYR A 85 10.29 11.77 -7.58
C TYR A 85 10.54 10.29 -7.23
N ALA A 86 11.80 9.94 -7.09
CA ALA A 86 12.24 8.71 -6.47
C ALA A 86 12.31 8.91 -4.95
N GLY A 87 11.66 8.04 -4.20
CA GLY A 87 11.61 8.13 -2.74
C GLY A 87 12.05 6.85 -2.05
N PRO A 88 12.02 6.83 -0.72
CA PRO A 88 12.40 5.67 0.09
C PRO A 88 11.30 4.60 0.08
N ASP A 89 11.66 3.35 0.35
CA ASP A 89 10.71 2.22 0.45
C ASP A 89 9.84 2.31 1.72
N LEU A 90 10.45 2.76 2.83
CA LEU A 90 9.85 2.94 4.16
C LEU A 90 9.40 1.65 4.85
N GLY A 91 9.64 0.47 4.27
CA GLY A 91 9.27 -0.81 4.86
C GLY A 91 9.80 -0.96 6.29
N THR A 92 11.07 -0.63 6.55
CA THR A 92 11.69 -0.72 7.88
C THR A 92 11.00 0.10 8.96
N LEU A 93 10.30 1.18 8.59
CA LEU A 93 9.50 2.01 9.49
C LEU A 93 8.06 1.48 9.66
N GLY A 94 7.70 0.38 9.01
CA GLY A 94 6.35 -0.15 8.96
C GLY A 94 5.39 0.70 8.13
N LEU A 95 5.92 1.43 7.15
CA LEU A 95 5.18 2.32 6.28
C LEU A 95 5.28 1.84 4.83
N TYR A 96 4.22 2.11 4.08
CA TYR A 96 4.11 1.88 2.65
C TYR A 96 4.11 3.23 1.93
N ASN A 97 5.13 3.47 1.12
CA ASN A 97 5.20 4.66 0.27
C ASN A 97 4.40 4.46 -1.04
N TYR A 98 3.21 5.05 -1.15
CA TYR A 98 2.38 4.92 -2.35
C TYR A 98 2.82 5.84 -3.51
N ASN A 99 3.19 7.10 -3.20
CA ASN A 99 3.57 8.10 -4.20
C ASN A 99 4.39 9.29 -3.67
N ASN A 100 5.11 9.10 -2.56
CA ASN A 100 5.83 10.10 -1.77
C ASN A 100 4.93 11.15 -1.09
N LYS A 101 3.76 11.48 -1.63
CA LYS A 101 2.81 12.43 -1.02
C LYS A 101 1.86 11.76 -0.03
N ARG A 102 1.53 10.50 -0.28
CA ARG A 102 0.69 9.66 0.57
C ARG A 102 1.52 8.46 1.02
N VAL A 103 1.74 8.40 2.33
CA VAL A 103 2.44 7.31 3.01
C VAL A 103 1.46 6.64 3.94
N ILE A 104 1.45 5.31 3.98
CA ILE A 104 0.38 4.56 4.65
C ILE A 104 0.99 3.59 5.64
N ALA A 105 0.53 3.57 6.89
CA ALA A 105 0.97 2.59 7.86
C ALA A 105 0.56 1.18 7.44
N HIS A 106 1.48 0.22 7.54
CA HIS A 106 1.16 -1.19 7.28
C HIS A 106 0.05 -1.71 8.19
N SER A 107 -0.06 -1.19 9.41
CA SER A 107 -1.16 -1.50 10.32
C SER A 107 -2.53 -1.15 9.73
N LEU A 108 -2.67 -0.01 9.03
CA LEU A 108 -3.91 0.39 8.37
C LEU A 108 -4.29 -0.56 7.22
N LEU A 109 -3.31 -0.94 6.41
CA LEU A 109 -3.53 -1.84 5.27
C LEU A 109 -3.85 -3.27 5.74
N ASN A 110 -3.15 -3.73 6.77
CA ASN A 110 -3.39 -5.01 7.40
C ASN A 110 -4.74 -5.05 8.13
N ASP A 111 -5.16 -3.97 8.79
CA ASP A 111 -6.48 -3.89 9.44
C ASP A 111 -7.59 -4.09 8.40
N TYR A 112 -7.51 -3.42 7.25
CA TYR A 112 -8.47 -3.67 6.17
C TYR A 112 -8.39 -5.11 5.65
N SER A 113 -7.19 -5.66 5.42
CA SER A 113 -7.04 -7.06 5.00
C SER A 113 -7.69 -8.04 6.00
N ASN A 114 -7.62 -7.76 7.30
CA ASN A 114 -8.28 -8.56 8.33
C ASN A 114 -9.82 -8.48 8.20
N ASN A 115 -10.35 -7.27 8.10
CA ASN A 115 -11.79 -7.01 7.99
C ASN A 115 -12.37 -7.60 6.69
N PHE A 116 -11.70 -7.39 5.57
CA PHE A 116 -12.08 -7.92 4.27
C PHE A 116 -12.11 -9.45 4.27
N THR A 117 -11.13 -10.12 4.87
CA THR A 117 -11.05 -11.59 4.85
C THR A 117 -11.89 -12.29 5.91
N LYS A 118 -12.25 -11.64 7.01
CA LYS A 118 -13.03 -12.27 8.10
C LYS A 118 -14.50 -11.93 8.11
N ILE A 119 -14.88 -10.72 7.73
CA ILE A 119 -16.26 -10.26 7.78
C ILE A 119 -16.71 -9.61 6.46
N ALA A 120 -15.97 -9.82 5.38
CA ALA A 120 -16.31 -9.36 4.02
C ALA A 120 -16.59 -7.85 3.92
N THR A 121 -15.86 -7.02 4.68
CA THR A 121 -16.08 -5.58 4.69
C THR A 121 -15.76 -4.95 3.33
N PRO A 122 -16.70 -4.20 2.71
CA PRO A 122 -16.44 -3.47 1.47
C PRO A 122 -15.58 -2.22 1.73
N PHE A 123 -14.85 -1.76 0.72
CA PHE A 123 -14.00 -0.56 0.80
C PHE A 123 -14.74 0.66 1.35
N ASN A 124 -15.95 0.96 0.86
CA ASN A 124 -16.72 2.11 1.29
C ASN A 124 -17.06 2.02 2.79
N GLY A 125 -17.56 0.86 3.24
CA GLY A 125 -17.91 0.65 4.64
C GLY A 125 -16.69 0.75 5.56
N TYR A 126 -15.54 0.25 5.13
CA TYR A 126 -14.30 0.40 5.90
C TYR A 126 -13.83 1.85 5.99
N VAL A 127 -13.88 2.58 4.86
CA VAL A 127 -13.51 4.00 4.80
C VAL A 127 -14.41 4.85 5.69
N ASP A 128 -15.71 4.55 5.74
CA ASP A 128 -16.64 5.23 6.64
C ASP A 128 -16.30 4.98 8.10
N VAL A 129 -15.97 3.74 8.47
CA VAL A 129 -15.57 3.38 9.83
C VAL A 129 -14.29 4.12 10.24
N VAL A 130 -13.26 4.12 9.39
CA VAL A 130 -12.00 4.81 9.70
C VAL A 130 -12.18 6.33 9.74
N SER A 131 -13.01 6.89 8.84
CA SER A 131 -13.33 8.31 8.86
C SER A 131 -14.00 8.74 10.17
N ARG A 132 -14.90 7.92 10.73
CA ARG A 132 -15.51 8.16 12.05
C ARG A 132 -14.48 8.07 13.19
N ARG A 133 -13.54 7.12 13.12
CA ARG A 133 -12.43 7.04 14.10
C ARG A 133 -11.60 8.32 14.10
N TYR A 134 -11.33 8.90 12.94
CA TYR A 134 -10.58 10.16 12.82
C TYR A 134 -11.32 11.32 13.50
N THR A 135 -12.66 11.36 13.42
CA THR A 135 -13.45 12.42 14.09
C THR A 135 -13.52 12.27 15.61
N GLU A 136 -13.29 11.07 16.14
CA GLU A 136 -13.34 10.76 17.58
C GLU A 136 -11.94 10.78 18.24
N SER A 137 -10.87 10.78 17.46
CA SER A 137 -9.49 10.68 17.95
C SER A 137 -8.97 12.00 18.50
N GLU A 138 -8.89 12.14 19.83
CA GLU A 138 -8.18 13.26 20.49
C GLU A 138 -6.67 13.28 20.18
N GLU A 139 -6.09 12.14 19.80
CA GLU A 139 -4.66 12.00 19.48
C GLU A 139 -4.29 12.48 18.06
N SER A 140 -5.24 13.02 17.27
CA SER A 140 -4.88 13.55 15.96
C SER A 140 -4.09 14.85 16.14
N VAL A 141 -2.78 14.80 15.91
CA VAL A 141 -1.90 15.98 15.92
C VAL A 141 -2.38 17.03 14.89
N ASP A 142 -3.03 16.56 13.81
CA ASP A 142 -3.59 17.36 12.74
C ASP A 142 -5.11 17.13 12.65
N LEU A 143 -5.89 17.83 13.51
CA LEU A 143 -7.35 17.70 13.63
C LEU A 143 -8.14 17.98 12.34
N ASP A 144 -7.52 18.62 11.35
CA ASP A 144 -8.14 18.98 10.06
C ASP A 144 -7.91 17.93 8.96
N LEU A 145 -7.14 16.87 9.22
CA LEU A 145 -6.90 15.83 8.24
C LEU A 145 -8.06 14.84 8.17
N ALA A 146 -8.80 14.87 7.06
CA ALA A 146 -9.76 13.84 6.72
C ALA A 146 -9.06 12.54 6.28
N PHE A 147 -9.74 11.42 6.49
CA PHE A 147 -9.34 10.14 5.91
C PHE A 147 -9.48 10.14 4.38
N LEU A 148 -8.87 9.15 3.72
CA LEU A 148 -8.85 8.99 2.28
C LEU A 148 -10.26 8.78 1.70
N SER A 149 -10.47 9.19 0.45
CA SER A 149 -11.66 8.80 -0.30
C SER A 149 -11.68 7.29 -0.56
N PRO A 150 -12.85 6.67 -0.79
CA PRO A 150 -12.93 5.23 -1.08
C PRO A 150 -12.14 4.80 -2.31
N ASP A 151 -12.11 5.63 -3.36
CA ASP A 151 -11.34 5.36 -4.58
C ASP A 151 -9.83 5.41 -4.33
N ASP A 152 -9.37 6.40 -3.57
CA ASP A 152 -7.97 6.53 -3.20
C ASP A 152 -7.51 5.35 -2.34
N PHE A 153 -8.28 5.02 -1.30
CA PHE A 153 -7.96 3.92 -0.41
C PHE A 153 -7.94 2.59 -1.15
N ARG A 154 -8.90 2.34 -2.05
CA ARG A 154 -8.95 1.15 -2.90
C ARG A 154 -7.71 1.04 -3.79
N ALA A 155 -7.32 2.11 -4.47
CA ALA A 155 -6.15 2.12 -5.35
C ALA A 155 -4.84 1.87 -4.56
N ILE A 156 -4.73 2.47 -3.38
CA ILE A 156 -3.60 2.28 -2.46
C ILE A 156 -3.53 0.82 -2.00
N TRP A 157 -4.65 0.25 -1.55
CA TRP A 157 -4.66 -1.11 -1.01
C TRP A 157 -4.34 -2.15 -2.10
N PHE A 158 -4.88 -2.01 -3.31
CA PHE A 158 -4.50 -2.90 -4.42
C PHE A 158 -3.01 -2.72 -4.80
N GLY A 159 -2.46 -1.50 -4.71
CA GLY A 159 -1.03 -1.26 -4.86
C GLY A 159 -0.20 -2.04 -3.86
N PHE A 160 -0.61 -2.02 -2.59
CA PHE A 160 0.03 -2.78 -1.52
C PHE A 160 -0.14 -4.30 -1.68
N ALA A 161 -1.35 -4.78 -2.00
CA ALA A 161 -1.63 -6.20 -2.18
C ALA A 161 -0.78 -6.82 -3.30
N ARG A 162 -0.52 -6.07 -4.38
CA ARG A 162 0.36 -6.51 -5.46
C ARG A 162 1.81 -6.74 -5.03
N LEU A 163 2.30 -6.00 -4.03
CA LEU A 163 3.66 -6.19 -3.49
C LEU A 163 3.81 -7.46 -2.65
N GLN A 164 2.69 -8.04 -2.21
CA GLN A 164 2.73 -9.24 -1.37
C GLN A 164 2.98 -10.52 -2.17
N HIS A 165 3.12 -10.44 -3.50
CA HIS A 165 3.38 -11.58 -4.38
C HIS A 165 2.53 -12.80 -4.00
N ASN A 166 1.21 -12.59 -3.90
CA ASN A 166 0.23 -13.64 -3.66
C ASN A 166 0.03 -14.49 -4.93
N ASP A 167 1.12 -14.88 -5.58
CA ASP A 167 1.15 -15.73 -6.77
C ASP A 167 0.84 -17.16 -6.33
N VAL A 168 -0.43 -17.39 -6.00
CA VAL A 168 -0.98 -18.73 -5.98
C VAL A 168 -1.30 -19.04 -7.44
N ALA A 169 -0.61 -20.03 -8.02
CA ALA A 169 -1.12 -20.68 -9.20
C ALA A 169 -2.47 -21.25 -8.76
N PHE A 170 -3.57 -20.52 -9.01
CA PHE A 170 -4.93 -21.02 -8.86
C PHE A 170 -4.98 -22.25 -9.77
N GLU A 171 -4.64 -23.40 -9.23
CA GLU A 171 -4.52 -24.65 -9.95
C GLU A 171 -4.86 -25.72 -8.93
N CYS A 172 -5.98 -26.39 -9.17
CA CYS A 172 -6.37 -27.49 -8.32
C CYS A 172 -5.32 -28.60 -8.46
N VAL A 173 -4.73 -29.03 -7.34
CA VAL A 173 -3.73 -30.11 -7.32
C VAL A 173 -4.25 -31.43 -7.93
N THR A 174 -5.58 -31.60 -7.97
CA THR A 174 -6.25 -32.78 -8.52
C THR A 174 -6.73 -32.56 -9.96
N CYS A 175 -7.35 -31.41 -10.24
CA CYS A 175 -8.02 -31.15 -11.52
C CYS A 175 -7.16 -30.40 -12.53
N GLY A 176 -6.01 -29.86 -12.12
CA GLY A 176 -5.17 -29.00 -12.94
C GLY A 176 -5.85 -27.66 -13.25
N ARG A 177 -5.45 -27.06 -14.38
CA ARG A 177 -5.95 -25.75 -14.85
C ARG A 177 -7.33 -25.86 -15.52
N ASN A 178 -8.18 -24.88 -15.26
CA ASN A 178 -9.55 -24.75 -15.80
C ASN A 178 -10.45 -25.99 -15.55
N PRO A 179 -10.74 -26.36 -14.29
CA PRO A 179 -11.63 -27.48 -14.01
C PRO A 179 -13.03 -27.21 -14.59
N ARG A 180 -13.71 -28.27 -15.02
CA ARG A 180 -15.06 -28.18 -15.60
C ARG A 180 -16.08 -27.60 -14.62
N VAL A 181 -15.85 -27.76 -13.33
CA VAL A 181 -16.72 -27.26 -12.24
C VAL A 181 -15.83 -26.59 -11.21
N ILE A 182 -16.19 -25.35 -10.86
CA ILE A 182 -15.54 -24.56 -9.81
C ILE A 182 -16.59 -24.34 -8.73
N ILE A 183 -16.24 -24.68 -7.49
CA ILE A 183 -17.06 -24.36 -6.31
C ILE A 183 -16.30 -23.27 -5.59
N ALA A 184 -16.81 -22.03 -5.65
CA ALA A 184 -16.24 -20.90 -4.95
C ALA A 184 -17.12 -20.51 -3.77
N ASP A 185 -16.53 -20.47 -2.57
CA ASP A 185 -17.13 -19.87 -1.38
C ASP A 185 -16.54 -18.46 -1.21
N GLY A 186 -17.28 -17.43 -1.64
CA GLY A 186 -16.79 -16.05 -1.66
C GLY A 186 -17.60 -15.10 -2.55
N ILE A 187 -17.13 -13.85 -2.64
CA ILE A 187 -17.73 -12.80 -3.48
C ILE A 187 -17.24 -12.97 -4.92
N SER A 188 -18.16 -13.14 -5.86
CA SER A 188 -17.87 -13.15 -7.29
C SER A 188 -17.71 -11.71 -7.81
N ALA A 189 -16.53 -11.37 -8.35
CA ALA A 189 -16.34 -10.15 -9.12
C ALA A 189 -16.72 -10.41 -10.58
N GLY A 190 -17.86 -9.86 -11.02
CA GLY A 190 -18.27 -9.89 -12.42
C GLY A 190 -17.56 -8.81 -13.24
N PHE A 191 -17.05 -9.16 -14.41
CA PHE A 191 -16.55 -8.20 -15.39
C PHE A 191 -17.58 -8.03 -16.50
N ASP A 192 -17.70 -6.81 -17.04
CA ASP A 192 -18.47 -6.58 -18.27
C ASP A 192 -17.83 -7.38 -19.42
N VAL A 193 -18.66 -7.97 -20.29
CA VAL A 193 -18.20 -8.77 -21.44
C VAL A 193 -17.24 -8.00 -22.36
N LYS A 194 -17.29 -6.66 -22.35
CA LYS A 194 -16.36 -5.79 -23.09
C LYS A 194 -14.94 -5.81 -22.53
N GLN A 195 -14.75 -6.26 -21.28
CA GLN A 195 -13.44 -6.41 -20.65
C GLN A 195 -12.87 -7.82 -20.76
N LEU A 196 -13.57 -8.72 -21.46
CA LEU A 196 -13.07 -10.06 -21.77
C LEU A 196 -11.98 -9.96 -22.84
N GLN A 197 -10.72 -9.97 -22.39
CA GLN A 197 -9.57 -10.13 -23.28
C GLN A 197 -9.35 -11.61 -23.59
N ALA A 198 -8.68 -11.94 -24.70
CA ALA A 198 -8.31 -13.32 -25.04
C ALA A 198 -7.41 -13.99 -23.98
N SER A 199 -6.77 -13.18 -23.12
CA SER A 199 -5.97 -13.60 -21.97
C SER A 199 -6.80 -13.95 -20.73
N LEU A 200 -8.08 -13.55 -20.67
CA LEU A 200 -8.95 -13.83 -19.53
C LEU A 200 -9.37 -15.31 -19.58
N ARG A 201 -9.05 -16.06 -18.54
CA ARG A 201 -9.48 -17.44 -18.36
C ARG A 201 -10.39 -17.55 -17.13
N PRO A 202 -11.35 -18.50 -17.12
CA PRO A 202 -12.14 -18.74 -15.94
C PRO A 202 -11.21 -19.01 -14.74
N PRO A 203 -11.58 -18.55 -13.53
CA PRO A 203 -10.83 -18.88 -12.32
C PRO A 203 -10.75 -20.40 -12.16
N THR A 204 -9.75 -20.87 -11.44
CA THR A 204 -9.48 -22.30 -11.25
C THR A 204 -9.94 -22.77 -9.89
#